data_AF-A0A8H3ACL3-F1
#
_entry.id   AF-A0A8H3ACL3-F1
#
_cell.length_a   1.000
_cell.length_b   1.000
_cell.length_c   1.000
_cell.angle_alpha   90.00
_cell.angle_beta   90.00
_cell.angle_gamma   90.00
#
_symmetry.space_group_name_H-M   'P 1'
#
loop_
_entity.id
_entity.type
_entity.pdbx_description
1 polymer ?
#
loop_
_entity_poly.entity_id
_entity_poly.type
_entity_poly.pdbx_seq_one_letter_code
_entity_poly.pdbx_strand_id
1 'polypeptide(L)'
;MSLQSKDALSHDTNTPAPNSHTDSPSSKVQSEPLPGLELVSQTSAPPTSGSAGLPQVVPENELRDISRINAFDTHRFVAALERNFPTSIAQTLMRATRALLVGRFGRVKQEIFGVRDLDNQAYLFRAAISELRTELTMRTRSEFAALRTAANSLRREVDALNGKMKEDIATLKHDIDMDINNRKNETRADAKVNEITIEELNHRATIKISDLRTEIEQAKWVNVSRGVLGVLSLVSLVIATMELAPKPPKPVPVPTPTVVMEREKLDLREFEENESTS
;
A
#
# COMPACT_ATOMS: atom_id res chain seq x y z
N MET A 1 41.13 -43.38 3.37
CA MET A 1 41.60 -42.50 4.47
C MET A 1 40.73 -41.25 4.52
N SER A 2 40.50 -40.73 5.73
CA SER A 2 39.94 -39.42 6.11
C SER A 2 38.82 -38.76 5.28
N LEU A 3 37.64 -38.68 5.91
CA LEU A 3 36.62 -37.66 5.68
C LEU A 3 36.95 -36.39 6.48
N GLN A 4 36.75 -35.20 5.91
CA GLN A 4 36.34 -33.94 6.58
C GLN A 4 36.15 -32.90 5.45
N SER A 5 35.03 -32.21 5.20
CA SER A 5 33.91 -31.73 6.02
C SER A 5 34.28 -30.58 6.97
N LYS A 6 34.14 -29.34 6.50
CA LYS A 6 33.89 -28.19 7.39
C LYS A 6 33.23 -27.01 6.67
N ASP A 7 32.06 -26.63 7.15
CA ASP A 7 31.33 -25.44 6.74
C ASP A 7 31.98 -24.15 7.27
N ALA A 8 31.84 -23.06 6.52
CA ALA A 8 32.07 -21.70 6.98
C ALA A 8 31.15 -20.73 6.23
N LEU A 9 29.99 -20.44 6.84
CA LEU A 9 29.00 -19.48 6.32
C LEU A 9 29.54 -18.04 6.44
N SER A 10 29.67 -17.33 5.32
CA SER A 10 29.95 -15.89 5.28
C SER A 10 28.86 -15.14 4.52
N HIS A 11 28.05 -14.36 5.26
CA HIS A 11 26.89 -13.64 4.76
C HIS A 11 27.30 -12.19 4.38
N ASP A 12 27.68 -11.93 3.12
CA ASP A 12 27.94 -10.56 2.66
C ASP A 12 26.64 -9.82 2.33
N THR A 13 26.08 -9.19 3.35
CA THR A 13 24.90 -8.32 3.23
C THR A 13 25.29 -6.94 2.70
N ASN A 14 25.37 -6.82 1.38
CA ASN A 14 25.69 -5.55 0.70
C ASN A 14 24.54 -4.53 0.80
N THR A 15 24.46 -3.84 1.94
CA THR A 15 23.47 -2.79 2.23
C THR A 15 24.09 -1.41 1.99
N PRO A 16 23.55 -0.59 1.06
CA PRO A 16 24.06 0.76 0.84
C PRO A 16 23.68 1.69 1.99
N ALA A 17 24.67 2.26 2.67
CA ALA A 17 24.45 3.22 3.74
C ALA A 17 24.25 4.65 3.20
N PRO A 18 23.16 5.36 3.58
CA PRO A 18 23.02 6.79 3.32
C PRO A 18 23.73 7.61 4.42
N ASN A 19 24.80 8.31 4.07
CA ASN A 19 25.43 9.28 4.97
C ASN A 19 24.65 10.59 5.01
N SER A 20 24.08 10.93 6.17
CA SER A 20 23.79 12.33 6.54
C SER A 20 23.62 12.47 8.05
N HIS A 21 24.70 12.84 8.76
CA HIS A 21 24.54 13.52 10.04
C HIS A 21 24.05 14.94 9.77
N THR A 22 22.93 15.33 10.36
CA THR A 22 22.44 16.71 10.39
C THR A 22 21.68 16.89 11.70
N ASP A 23 21.91 18.01 12.38
CA ASP A 23 21.40 18.23 13.73
C ASP A 23 19.88 18.15 13.81
N SER A 24 19.39 17.55 14.89
CA SER A 24 17.97 17.47 15.22
C SER A 24 17.61 18.50 16.31
N PRO A 25 17.27 19.75 15.97
CA PRO A 25 16.58 20.61 16.92
C PRO A 25 15.20 20.00 17.20
N SER A 26 14.95 19.65 18.45
CA SER A 26 13.72 18.99 18.90
C SER A 26 12.48 19.85 18.60
N SER A 27 11.90 19.63 17.43
CA SER A 27 10.81 20.42 16.88
C SER A 27 9.48 19.95 17.46
N LYS A 28 9.32 20.28 18.75
CA LYS A 28 8.06 20.22 19.48
C LYS A 28 6.98 20.90 18.64
N VAL A 29 6.02 20.13 18.11
CA VAL A 29 4.89 20.65 17.32
C VAL A 29 3.93 21.38 18.26
N GLN A 30 4.34 22.59 18.63
CA GLN A 30 3.52 23.61 19.23
C GLN A 30 2.38 23.89 18.24
N SER A 31 1.13 23.78 18.68
CA SER A 31 -0.02 24.18 17.88
C SER A 31 -0.05 25.69 17.77
N GLU A 32 0.63 26.24 16.76
CA GLU A 32 0.67 27.67 16.49
C GLU A 32 -0.73 28.17 16.08
N PRO A 33 -1.32 29.13 16.82
CA PRO A 33 -2.55 29.79 16.38
C PRO A 33 -2.24 30.72 15.22
N LEU A 34 -3.09 30.73 14.19
CA LEU A 34 -2.98 31.69 13.07
C LEU A 34 -2.95 33.13 13.62
N PRO A 35 -1.88 33.92 13.35
CA PRO A 35 -1.76 35.27 13.88
C PRO A 35 -2.74 36.21 13.16
N GLY A 36 -3.85 36.56 13.82
CA GLY A 36 -4.82 37.50 13.26
C GLY A 36 -6.21 37.61 13.92
N LEU A 37 -6.57 36.78 14.91
CA LEU A 37 -7.93 36.75 15.50
C LEU A 37 -8.01 36.86 17.04
N GLU A 38 -6.95 37.30 17.71
CA GLU A 38 -6.89 37.45 19.19
C GLU A 38 -7.74 38.59 19.78
N LEU A 39 -8.44 39.39 18.97
CA LEU A 39 -9.19 40.56 19.48
C LEU A 39 -10.56 40.21 20.12
N VAL A 40 -10.99 38.95 20.13
CA VAL A 40 -12.28 38.51 20.69
C VAL A 40 -12.14 37.22 21.53
N SER A 41 -11.36 37.28 22.62
CA SER A 41 -11.40 36.24 23.68
C SER A 41 -11.02 36.72 25.10
N GLN A 42 -10.52 37.94 25.29
CA GLN A 42 -10.11 38.45 26.61
C GLN A 42 -11.11 39.44 27.23
N THR A 43 -12.25 38.93 27.71
CA THR A 43 -13.14 39.64 28.66
C THR A 43 -13.60 38.70 29.79
N SER A 44 -12.65 38.21 30.58
CA SER A 44 -12.91 37.30 31.70
C SER A 44 -13.41 38.02 32.96
N ALA A 45 -14.69 38.43 32.95
CA ALA A 45 -15.43 38.81 34.15
C ALA A 45 -16.91 38.43 33.99
N PRO A 46 -17.53 37.67 34.91
CA PRO A 46 -18.91 37.25 34.77
C PRO A 46 -19.88 38.39 35.16
N PRO A 47 -20.80 38.83 34.29
CA PRO A 47 -22.04 39.41 34.78
C PRO A 47 -22.79 38.30 35.53
N THR A 48 -23.17 38.58 36.78
CA THR A 48 -23.93 37.65 37.62
C THR A 48 -25.30 37.33 37.00
N SER A 49 -25.83 36.14 37.29
CA SER A 49 -27.18 35.73 36.89
C SER A 49 -28.22 36.78 37.26
N GLY A 50 -28.84 37.42 36.25
CA GLY A 50 -29.46 38.73 36.43
C GLY A 50 -30.61 39.08 35.49
N SER A 51 -31.57 38.15 35.30
CA SER A 51 -32.86 38.36 34.65
C SER A 51 -32.86 38.67 33.13
N ALA A 52 -34.00 38.40 32.48
CA ALA A 52 -34.39 39.17 31.31
C ALA A 52 -34.63 40.62 31.75
N GLY A 53 -34.08 41.61 31.02
CA GLY A 53 -34.11 43.01 31.43
C GLY A 53 -33.92 43.95 30.24
N LEU A 54 -34.58 45.10 30.32
CA LEU A 54 -34.49 46.18 29.32
C LEU A 54 -33.06 46.76 29.30
N PRO A 55 -32.64 47.38 28.17
CA PRO A 55 -31.31 47.97 28.06
C PRO A 55 -31.04 48.99 29.18
N GLN A 56 -29.83 48.90 29.73
CA GLN A 56 -29.35 49.62 30.90
C GLN A 56 -29.57 51.14 30.80
N VAL A 57 -30.25 51.71 31.80
CA VAL A 57 -30.44 53.16 31.93
C VAL A 57 -29.08 53.85 32.12
N VAL A 58 -28.65 54.59 31.10
CA VAL A 58 -27.65 55.65 31.28
C VAL A 58 -28.35 56.78 32.05
N PRO A 59 -27.78 57.31 33.14
CA PRO A 59 -28.48 58.28 33.98
C PRO A 59 -28.80 59.57 33.20
N GLU A 60 -30.08 59.93 33.24
CA GLU A 60 -30.68 61.08 32.55
C GLU A 60 -30.20 62.40 33.17
N ASN A 61 -29.01 62.89 32.77
CA ASN A 61 -28.47 64.16 33.25
C ASN A 61 -27.60 64.90 32.21
N GLU A 62 -28.14 65.10 31.01
CA GLU A 62 -27.92 66.36 30.27
C GLU A 62 -29.21 66.77 29.52
N LEU A 63 -30.33 66.85 30.27
CA LEU A 63 -31.41 67.75 29.86
C LEU A 63 -30.90 69.20 29.99
N ARG A 64 -30.12 69.66 29.02
CA ARG A 64 -29.77 71.07 28.87
C ARG A 64 -31.08 71.81 28.62
N ASP A 65 -31.64 72.45 29.65
CA ASP A 65 -32.74 73.42 29.51
C ASP A 65 -32.24 74.52 28.56
N ILE A 66 -32.58 74.40 27.27
CA ILE A 66 -32.09 75.25 26.18
C ILE A 66 -32.56 76.66 26.50
N SER A 67 -31.67 77.46 27.07
CA SER A 67 -32.03 78.36 28.18
C SER A 67 -32.89 79.53 27.73
N ARG A 68 -34.21 79.25 27.65
CA ARG A 68 -35.35 80.14 27.36
C ARG A 68 -34.94 81.35 26.51
N ILE A 69 -34.51 81.07 25.28
CA ILE A 69 -33.94 82.03 24.29
C ILE A 69 -35.03 82.97 23.71
N ASN A 70 -35.94 83.45 24.56
CA ASN A 70 -37.08 84.30 24.21
C ASN A 70 -37.40 85.34 25.31
N ALA A 71 -36.40 85.73 26.10
CA ALA A 71 -36.44 86.94 26.92
C ALA A 71 -36.29 88.21 26.07
N PHE A 72 -37.25 88.46 25.17
CA PHE A 72 -37.34 89.75 24.46
C PHE A 72 -37.77 90.84 25.46
N ASP A 73 -36.78 91.61 25.94
CA ASP A 73 -37.00 92.69 26.90
C ASP A 73 -37.76 93.87 26.25
N THR A 74 -39.08 93.82 26.40
CA THR A 74 -40.00 94.88 25.94
C THR A 74 -39.77 96.20 26.65
N HIS A 75 -39.26 96.21 27.89
CA HIS A 75 -39.08 97.42 28.69
C HIS A 75 -37.85 98.20 28.22
N ARG A 76 -36.69 97.54 28.09
CA ARG A 76 -35.47 98.14 27.51
C ARG A 76 -35.68 98.58 26.06
N PHE A 77 -36.48 97.86 25.28
CA PHE A 77 -36.80 98.24 23.90
C PHE A 77 -37.65 99.52 23.83
N VAL A 78 -38.68 99.66 24.67
CA VAL A 78 -39.49 100.89 24.74
C VAL A 78 -38.67 102.07 25.27
N ALA A 79 -37.93 101.90 26.37
CA ALA A 79 -37.10 102.95 26.97
C ALA A 79 -35.97 103.45 26.04
N ALA A 80 -35.55 102.64 25.06
CA ALA A 80 -34.63 103.07 24.00
C ALA A 80 -35.32 103.90 22.91
N LEU A 81 -36.57 103.60 22.57
CA LEU A 81 -37.37 104.30 21.56
C LEU A 81 -37.93 105.63 22.07
N GLU A 82 -38.31 105.72 23.33
CA GLU A 82 -38.86 106.94 23.97
C GLU A 82 -37.88 108.12 23.99
N ARG A 83 -36.60 107.88 23.69
CA ARG A 83 -35.59 108.94 23.49
C ARG A 83 -35.71 109.69 22.16
N ASN A 84 -36.40 109.13 21.17
CA ASN A 84 -36.56 109.72 19.84
C ASN A 84 -38.02 109.74 19.32
N PHE A 85 -38.94 109.03 19.97
CA PHE A 85 -40.34 108.91 19.56
C PHE A 85 -41.29 109.04 20.76
N PRO A 86 -42.50 109.59 20.59
CA PRO A 86 -43.49 109.60 21.66
C PRO A 86 -43.90 108.17 22.06
N THR A 87 -44.19 107.96 23.35
CA THR A 87 -44.51 106.67 23.98
C THR A 87 -45.55 105.85 23.22
N SER A 88 -46.57 106.48 22.62
CA SER A 88 -47.60 105.80 21.81
C SER A 88 -47.02 105.09 20.58
N ILE A 89 -46.07 105.72 19.88
CA ILE A 89 -45.38 105.14 18.73
C ILE A 89 -44.37 104.08 19.19
N ALA A 90 -43.59 104.38 20.24
CA ALA A 90 -42.62 103.44 20.82
C ALA A 90 -43.28 102.12 21.27
N GLN A 91 -44.41 102.21 21.97
CA GLN A 91 -45.16 101.06 22.45
C GLN A 91 -45.85 100.30 21.29
N THR A 92 -46.30 101.00 20.24
CA THR A 92 -46.88 100.36 19.04
C THR A 92 -45.81 99.58 18.27
N LEU A 93 -44.63 100.17 18.08
CA LEU A 93 -43.49 99.51 17.42
C LEU A 93 -43.01 98.28 18.22
N MET A 94 -43.01 98.34 19.56
CA MET A 94 -42.73 97.19 20.43
C MET A 94 -43.75 96.05 20.24
N ARG A 95 -45.05 96.36 20.17
CA ARG A 95 -46.09 95.34 19.92
C ARG A 95 -45.87 94.67 18.56
N ALA A 96 -45.53 95.46 17.53
CA ALA A 96 -45.26 94.96 16.17
C ALA A 96 -44.00 94.08 16.10
N THR A 97 -42.86 94.51 16.65
CA THR A 97 -41.64 93.69 16.67
C THR A 97 -41.81 92.43 17.51
N ARG A 98 -42.48 92.51 18.66
CA ARG A 98 -42.80 91.33 19.49
C ARG A 98 -43.66 90.32 18.72
N ALA A 99 -44.69 90.77 18.00
CA ALA A 99 -45.54 89.90 17.19
C ALA A 99 -44.74 89.22 16.05
N LEU A 100 -43.89 89.97 15.35
CA LEU A 100 -43.02 89.43 14.30
C LEU A 100 -42.01 88.41 14.84
N LEU A 101 -41.39 88.68 16.01
CA LEU A 101 -40.51 87.74 16.70
C LEU A 101 -41.25 86.45 17.06
N VAL A 102 -42.41 86.53 17.72
CA VAL A 102 -43.19 85.34 18.10
C VAL A 102 -43.59 84.51 16.88
N GLY A 103 -44.01 85.14 15.78
CA GLY A 103 -44.32 84.44 14.53
C GLY A 103 -43.11 83.75 13.88
N ARG A 104 -41.92 84.38 13.91
CA ARG A 104 -40.68 83.80 13.38
C ARG A 104 -40.15 82.68 14.27
N PHE A 105 -40.09 82.88 15.59
CA PHE A 105 -39.70 81.84 16.55
C PHE A 105 -40.66 80.65 16.55
N GLY A 106 -41.96 80.87 16.34
CA GLY A 106 -42.94 79.79 16.19
C GLY A 106 -42.60 78.86 15.02
N ARG A 107 -42.25 79.42 13.86
CA ARG A 107 -41.82 78.64 12.68
C ARG A 107 -40.48 77.95 12.91
N VAL A 108 -39.47 78.67 13.41
CA VAL A 108 -38.14 78.08 13.68
C VAL A 108 -38.22 76.95 14.71
N LYS A 109 -39.15 77.01 15.68
CA LYS A 109 -39.42 75.92 16.64
C LYS A 109 -40.19 74.73 16.02
N GLN A 110 -40.76 74.87 14.83
CA GLN A 110 -41.33 73.74 14.07
C GLN A 110 -40.31 73.12 13.09
N GLU A 111 -39.39 73.93 12.56
CA GLU A 111 -38.31 73.48 11.67
C GLU A 111 -37.13 72.85 12.45
N ILE A 112 -36.79 73.39 13.63
CA ILE A 112 -35.93 72.71 14.60
C ILE A 112 -36.78 71.67 15.32
N PHE A 113 -36.67 70.42 14.88
CA PHE A 113 -37.27 69.25 15.54
C PHE A 113 -37.05 69.28 17.05
N GLY A 114 -38.06 68.88 17.82
CA GLY A 114 -37.97 68.89 19.28
C GLY A 114 -36.84 67.97 19.75
N VAL A 115 -36.08 68.40 20.76
CA VAL A 115 -34.97 67.62 21.37
C VAL A 115 -35.41 66.17 21.62
N ARG A 116 -36.61 66.02 22.18
CA ARG A 116 -37.27 64.73 22.48
C ARG A 116 -37.50 63.81 21.27
N ASP A 117 -37.65 64.36 20.07
CA ASP A 117 -37.81 63.57 18.84
C ASP A 117 -36.44 63.08 18.34
N LEU A 118 -35.39 63.89 18.50
CA LEU A 118 -34.00 63.49 18.27
C LEU A 118 -33.55 62.43 19.30
N ASP A 119 -33.91 62.58 20.58
CA ASP A 119 -33.63 61.61 21.64
C ASP A 119 -34.31 60.26 21.35
N ASN A 120 -35.56 60.29 20.86
CA ASN A 120 -36.30 59.09 20.45
C ASN A 120 -35.66 58.41 19.23
N GLN A 121 -35.21 59.18 18.23
CA GLN A 121 -34.45 58.62 17.09
C GLN A 121 -33.11 58.02 17.53
N ALA A 122 -32.40 58.67 18.46
CA ALA A 122 -31.16 58.16 19.04
C ALA A 122 -31.37 56.85 19.82
N TYR A 123 -32.48 56.74 20.57
CA TYR A 123 -32.88 55.50 21.25
C TYR A 123 -33.14 54.36 20.24
N LEU A 124 -33.95 54.60 19.20
CA LEU A 124 -34.25 53.60 18.17
C LEU A 124 -32.98 53.15 17.42
N PHE A 125 -32.10 54.10 17.07
CA PHE A 125 -30.81 53.79 16.45
C PHE A 125 -29.89 52.97 17.38
N ARG A 126 -29.90 53.28 18.70
CA ARG A 126 -29.13 52.52 19.68
C ARG A 126 -29.68 51.11 19.90
N ALA A 127 -31.00 50.93 19.86
CA ALA A 127 -31.64 49.63 19.89
C ALA A 127 -31.25 48.78 18.66
N ALA A 128 -31.37 49.33 17.45
CA ALA A 128 -31.00 48.67 16.21
C ALA A 128 -29.50 48.28 16.16
N ILE A 129 -28.59 49.13 16.68
CA ILE A 129 -27.17 48.77 16.82
C ILE A 129 -26.97 47.63 17.83
N SER A 130 -27.75 47.58 18.91
CA SER A 130 -27.67 46.49 19.89
C SER A 130 -28.15 45.17 19.28
N GLU A 131 -29.27 45.20 18.55
CA GLU A 131 -29.85 44.06 17.84
C GLU A 131 -28.87 43.51 16.79
N LEU A 132 -28.35 44.38 15.89
CA LEU A 132 -27.36 44.00 14.88
C LEU A 132 -26.08 43.41 15.49
N ARG A 133 -25.63 43.90 16.65
CA ARG A 133 -24.49 43.31 17.37
C ARG A 133 -24.80 41.91 17.89
N THR A 134 -26.00 41.69 18.44
CA THR A 134 -26.42 40.36 18.90
C THR A 134 -26.62 39.40 17.74
N GLU A 135 -27.22 39.84 16.63
CA GLU A 135 -27.38 39.04 15.41
C GLU A 135 -26.02 38.65 14.83
N LEU A 136 -25.10 39.61 14.64
CA LEU A 136 -23.75 39.35 14.14
C LEU A 136 -22.98 38.37 15.04
N THR A 137 -23.10 38.50 16.36
CA THR A 137 -22.44 37.60 17.33
C THR A 137 -23.02 36.18 17.29
N MET A 138 -24.34 36.05 17.16
CA MET A 138 -25.01 34.74 17.02
C MET A 138 -24.71 34.09 15.66
N ARG A 139 -24.78 34.87 14.59
CA ARG A 139 -24.48 34.43 13.22
C ARG A 139 -23.04 33.94 13.09
N THR A 140 -22.05 34.75 13.47
CA THR A 140 -20.63 34.35 13.43
C THR A 140 -20.37 33.12 14.29
N ARG A 141 -20.98 33.03 15.49
CA ARG A 141 -20.83 31.83 16.34
C ARG A 141 -21.46 30.58 15.71
N SER A 142 -22.59 30.72 15.00
CA SER A 142 -23.22 29.64 14.24
C SER A 142 -22.36 29.21 13.04
N GLU A 143 -21.81 30.18 12.29
CA GLU A 143 -20.92 29.93 11.15
C GLU A 143 -19.61 29.23 11.61
N PHE A 144 -19.01 29.64 12.73
CA PHE A 144 -17.88 28.93 13.33
C PHE A 144 -18.23 27.51 13.83
N ALA A 145 -19.43 27.29 14.37
CA ALA A 145 -19.88 25.96 14.79
C ALA A 145 -20.10 25.03 13.59
N ALA A 146 -20.68 25.55 12.51
CA ALA A 146 -20.85 24.83 11.24
C ALA A 146 -19.49 24.48 10.61
N LEU A 147 -18.58 25.46 10.51
CA LEU A 147 -17.24 25.27 9.95
C LEU A 147 -16.43 24.24 10.75
N ARG A 148 -16.48 24.29 12.09
CA ARG A 148 -15.82 23.30 12.96
C ARG A 148 -16.42 21.89 12.79
N THR A 149 -17.72 21.79 12.53
CA THR A 149 -18.39 20.51 12.26
C THR A 149 -17.98 19.95 10.90
N ALA A 150 -17.95 20.78 9.85
CA ALA A 150 -17.47 20.39 8.52
C ALA A 150 -16.00 19.95 8.53
N ALA A 151 -15.11 20.70 9.20
CA ALA A 151 -13.71 20.34 9.36
C ALA A 151 -13.50 19.00 10.11
N ASN A 152 -14.34 18.73 11.12
CA ASN A 152 -14.33 17.43 11.82
C ASN A 152 -14.85 16.28 10.96
N SER A 153 -15.80 16.53 10.03
CA SER A 153 -16.26 15.53 9.06
C SER A 153 -15.16 15.21 8.06
N LEU A 154 -14.63 16.23 7.39
CA LEU A 154 -13.56 16.09 6.40
C LEU A 154 -12.32 15.38 6.98
N ARG A 155 -11.98 15.64 8.25
CA ARG A 155 -10.92 14.92 8.94
C ARG A 155 -11.21 13.42 9.09
N ARG A 156 -12.43 13.05 9.49
CA ARG A 156 -12.86 11.64 9.58
C ARG A 156 -12.87 10.96 8.20
N GLU A 157 -13.26 11.68 7.16
CA GLU A 157 -13.26 11.20 5.78
C GLU A 157 -11.82 10.95 5.29
N VAL A 158 -10.87 11.84 5.59
CA VAL A 158 -9.43 11.65 5.32
C VAL A 158 -8.85 10.48 6.13
N ASP A 159 -9.17 10.38 7.42
CA ASP A 159 -8.70 9.28 8.29
C ASP A 159 -9.26 7.92 7.81
N ALA A 160 -10.53 7.86 7.37
CA ALA A 160 -11.16 6.67 6.80
C ALA A 160 -10.56 6.30 5.42
N LEU A 161 -10.31 7.28 4.55
CA LEU A 161 -9.68 7.05 3.25
C LEU A 161 -8.24 6.55 3.40
N ASN A 162 -7.48 7.10 4.36
CA ASN A 162 -6.13 6.64 4.72
C ASN A 162 -6.15 5.21 5.30
N GLY A 163 -7.18 4.86 6.09
CA GLY A 163 -7.44 3.49 6.55
C GLY A 163 -7.66 2.54 5.37
N LYS A 164 -8.64 2.84 4.51
CA LYS A 164 -8.95 2.02 3.33
C LYS A 164 -7.76 1.88 2.38
N MET A 165 -7.02 2.96 2.11
CA MET A 165 -5.85 2.90 1.23
C MET A 165 -4.78 1.95 1.75
N LYS A 166 -4.60 1.83 3.08
CA LYS A 166 -3.68 0.86 3.69
C LYS A 166 -4.21 -0.58 3.58
N GLU A 167 -5.51 -0.78 3.71
CA GLU A 167 -6.17 -2.08 3.52
C GLU A 167 -6.10 -2.54 2.06
N ASP A 168 -6.41 -1.65 1.10
CA ASP A 168 -6.27 -1.87 -0.34
C ASP A 168 -4.80 -2.23 -0.69
N ILE A 169 -3.81 -1.48 -0.17
CA ILE A 169 -2.37 -1.76 -0.40
C ILE A 169 -1.94 -3.09 0.25
N ALA A 170 -2.41 -3.41 1.45
CA ALA A 170 -2.09 -4.67 2.12
C ALA A 170 -2.68 -5.88 1.39
N THR A 171 -3.90 -5.74 0.86
CA THR A 171 -4.58 -6.75 0.05
C THR A 171 -3.84 -6.97 -1.27
N LEU A 172 -3.57 -5.90 -2.03
CA LEU A 172 -2.79 -5.96 -3.27
C LEU A 172 -1.39 -6.58 -3.06
N LYS A 173 -0.73 -6.29 -1.93
CA LYS A 173 0.55 -6.94 -1.59
C LYS A 173 0.37 -8.44 -1.37
N HIS A 174 -0.69 -8.85 -0.65
CA HIS A 174 -0.98 -10.26 -0.41
C HIS A 174 -1.29 -11.01 -1.71
N ASP A 175 -2.08 -10.41 -2.60
CA ASP A 175 -2.40 -10.98 -3.92
C ASP A 175 -1.14 -11.14 -4.79
N ILE A 176 -0.24 -10.16 -4.76
CA ILE A 176 1.07 -10.22 -5.46
C ILE A 176 1.98 -11.30 -4.84
N ASP A 177 2.09 -11.35 -3.51
CA ASP A 177 2.87 -12.39 -2.82
C ASP A 177 2.30 -13.80 -3.12
N MET A 178 0.97 -13.93 -3.22
CA MET A 178 0.28 -15.17 -3.60
C MET A 178 0.53 -15.57 -5.06
N ASP A 179 0.42 -14.66 -6.04
CA ASP A 179 0.72 -14.97 -7.44
C ASP A 179 2.20 -15.33 -7.64
N ILE A 180 3.13 -14.58 -7.03
CA ILE A 180 4.56 -14.89 -7.07
C ILE A 180 4.82 -16.29 -6.51
N ASN A 181 4.17 -16.66 -5.41
CA ASN A 181 4.30 -18.01 -4.85
C ASN A 181 3.63 -19.08 -5.72
N ASN A 182 2.48 -18.80 -6.33
CA ASN A 182 1.78 -19.69 -7.25
C ASN A 182 2.62 -19.98 -8.51
N ARG A 183 3.09 -18.93 -9.21
CA ARG A 183 3.96 -19.04 -10.39
C ARG A 183 5.29 -19.72 -10.08
N LYS A 184 5.84 -19.52 -8.87
CA LYS A 184 7.02 -20.23 -8.37
C LYS A 184 6.75 -21.71 -8.08
N ASN A 185 5.53 -22.06 -7.67
CA ASN A 185 5.09 -23.45 -7.49
C ASN A 185 4.84 -24.14 -8.84
N GLU A 186 4.16 -23.46 -9.77
CA GLU A 186 3.96 -23.87 -11.17
C GLU A 186 5.31 -24.16 -11.87
N THR A 187 6.24 -23.19 -11.87
CA THR A 187 7.60 -23.37 -12.42
C THR A 187 8.34 -24.56 -11.79
N ARG A 188 8.08 -24.86 -10.50
CA ARG A 188 8.65 -26.02 -9.79
C ARG A 188 7.93 -27.33 -10.09
N ALA A 189 6.66 -27.30 -10.47
CA ALA A 189 5.92 -28.47 -10.97
C ALA A 189 6.42 -28.82 -12.38
N ASP A 190 6.53 -27.83 -13.27
CA ASP A 190 7.06 -28.00 -14.63
C ASP A 190 8.50 -28.53 -14.61
N ALA A 191 9.36 -27.99 -13.73
CA ALA A 191 10.71 -28.50 -13.55
C ALA A 191 10.76 -29.98 -13.16
N LYS A 192 9.86 -30.42 -12.26
CA LYS A 192 9.73 -31.85 -11.87
C LYS A 192 9.16 -32.72 -12.98
N VAL A 193 8.19 -32.22 -13.76
CA VAL A 193 7.66 -32.94 -14.93
C VAL A 193 8.78 -33.15 -15.95
N ASN A 194 9.57 -32.11 -16.23
CA ASN A 194 10.74 -32.21 -17.10
C ASN A 194 11.77 -33.22 -16.55
N GLU A 195 12.10 -33.17 -15.26
CA GLU A 195 13.00 -34.13 -14.58
C GLU A 195 12.51 -35.59 -14.73
N ILE A 196 11.23 -35.85 -14.48
CA ILE A 196 10.59 -37.18 -14.67
C ILE A 196 10.65 -37.62 -16.15
N THR A 197 10.38 -36.74 -17.11
CA THR A 197 10.48 -37.11 -18.53
C THR A 197 11.92 -37.41 -18.97
N ILE A 198 12.92 -36.74 -18.39
CA ILE A 198 14.34 -37.02 -18.64
C ILE A 198 14.72 -38.39 -18.07
N GLU A 199 14.25 -38.73 -16.86
CA GLU A 199 14.45 -40.06 -16.27
C GLU A 199 13.76 -41.16 -17.10
N GLU A 200 12.51 -40.94 -17.53
CA GLU A 200 11.78 -41.89 -18.37
C GLU A 200 12.46 -42.09 -19.73
N LEU A 201 12.94 -41.02 -20.38
CA LEU A 201 13.69 -41.09 -21.64
C LEU A 201 15.01 -41.84 -21.46
N ASN A 202 15.74 -41.61 -20.36
CA ASN A 202 16.97 -42.32 -20.02
C ASN A 202 16.71 -43.82 -19.78
N HIS A 203 15.63 -44.15 -19.05
CA HIS A 203 15.23 -45.55 -18.82
C HIS A 203 14.82 -46.25 -20.13
N ARG A 204 14.00 -45.60 -20.98
CA ARG A 204 13.63 -46.10 -22.31
C ARG A 204 14.85 -46.27 -23.23
N ALA A 205 15.85 -45.38 -23.16
CA ALA A 205 17.10 -45.52 -23.90
C ALA A 205 17.94 -46.71 -23.39
N THR A 206 17.98 -46.90 -22.07
CA THR A 206 18.68 -48.01 -21.41
C THR A 206 18.06 -49.37 -21.77
N ILE A 207 16.74 -49.47 -21.85
CA ILE A 207 16.05 -50.67 -22.35
C ILE A 207 16.41 -50.90 -23.83
N LYS A 208 16.24 -49.89 -24.69
CA LYS A 208 16.52 -50.01 -26.14
C LYS A 208 17.95 -50.44 -26.45
N ILE A 209 18.96 -49.98 -25.71
CA ILE A 209 20.35 -50.41 -25.94
C ILE A 209 20.62 -51.83 -25.42
N SER A 210 19.84 -52.31 -24.43
CA SER A 210 19.81 -53.73 -24.05
C SER A 210 19.16 -54.59 -25.12
N ASP A 211 18.01 -54.16 -25.67
CA ASP A 211 17.31 -54.87 -26.76
C ASP A 211 18.21 -55.00 -28.01
N LEU A 212 18.80 -53.88 -28.45
CA LEU A 212 19.75 -53.86 -29.57
C LEU A 212 20.98 -54.73 -29.33
N ARG A 213 21.47 -54.80 -28.09
CA ARG A 213 22.57 -55.71 -27.73
C ARG A 213 22.13 -57.16 -27.86
N THR A 214 20.94 -57.51 -27.37
CA THR A 214 20.37 -58.85 -27.51
C THR A 214 20.12 -59.21 -28.98
N GLU A 215 19.65 -58.28 -29.81
CA GLU A 215 19.51 -58.45 -31.26
C GLU A 215 20.86 -58.71 -31.94
N ILE A 216 21.92 -57.96 -31.58
CA ILE A 216 23.29 -58.18 -32.07
C ILE A 216 23.82 -59.56 -31.63
N GLU A 217 23.53 -60.00 -30.40
CA GLU A 217 23.94 -61.31 -29.90
C GLU A 217 23.17 -62.45 -30.61
N GLN A 218 21.86 -62.29 -30.88
CA GLN A 218 21.07 -63.20 -31.72
C GLN A 218 21.58 -63.25 -33.16
N ALA A 219 21.89 -62.11 -33.78
CA ALA A 219 22.44 -62.03 -35.14
C ALA A 219 23.81 -62.74 -35.25
N LYS A 220 24.66 -62.65 -34.22
CA LYS A 220 25.89 -63.44 -34.12
C LYS A 220 25.60 -64.95 -34.09
N TRP A 221 24.68 -65.41 -33.24
CA TRP A 221 24.29 -66.83 -33.18
C TRP A 221 23.73 -67.35 -34.51
N VAL A 222 22.90 -66.56 -35.19
CA VAL A 222 22.32 -66.91 -36.49
C VAL A 222 23.39 -66.96 -37.59
N ASN A 223 24.35 -66.03 -37.61
CA ASN A 223 25.43 -66.06 -38.60
C ASN A 223 26.44 -67.19 -38.33
N VAL A 224 26.78 -67.47 -37.07
CA VAL A 224 27.66 -68.60 -36.70
C VAL A 224 27.01 -69.93 -37.05
N SER A 225 25.75 -70.16 -36.70
CA SER A 225 25.04 -71.42 -37.02
C SER A 225 24.88 -71.64 -38.52
N ARG A 226 24.57 -70.60 -39.31
CA ARG A 226 24.58 -70.66 -40.78
C ARG A 226 25.96 -70.97 -41.35
N GLY A 227 27.02 -70.37 -40.80
CA GLY A 227 28.41 -70.66 -41.19
C GLY A 227 28.82 -72.11 -40.91
N VAL A 228 28.49 -72.63 -39.73
CA VAL A 228 28.74 -74.03 -39.34
C VAL A 228 27.98 -75.00 -40.23
N LEU A 229 26.70 -74.74 -40.53
CA LEU A 229 25.92 -75.53 -41.50
C LEU A 229 26.56 -75.52 -42.90
N GLY A 230 27.05 -74.37 -43.35
CA GLY A 230 27.80 -74.26 -44.61
C GLY A 230 29.04 -75.15 -44.63
N VAL A 231 29.90 -75.06 -43.61
CA VAL A 231 31.11 -75.89 -43.49
C VAL A 231 30.77 -77.38 -43.41
N LEU A 232 29.78 -77.78 -42.61
CA LEU A 232 29.34 -79.17 -42.51
C LEU A 232 28.79 -79.71 -43.83
N SER A 233 28.04 -78.89 -44.59
CA SER A 233 27.53 -79.28 -45.91
C SER A 233 28.66 -79.50 -46.93
N LEU A 234 29.71 -78.67 -46.88
CA LEU A 234 30.89 -78.80 -47.73
C LEU A 234 31.72 -80.04 -47.38
N VAL A 235 31.92 -80.33 -46.08
CA VAL A 235 32.58 -81.57 -45.63
C VAL A 235 31.77 -82.80 -46.03
N SER A 236 30.44 -82.77 -45.88
CA SER A 236 29.56 -83.87 -46.27
C SER A 236 29.59 -84.12 -47.78
N LEU A 237 29.67 -83.05 -48.60
CA LEU A 237 29.81 -83.16 -50.05
C LEU A 237 31.16 -83.80 -50.45
N VAL A 238 32.26 -83.43 -49.79
CA VAL A 238 33.59 -84.05 -50.01
C VAL A 238 33.59 -85.54 -49.65
N ILE A 239 32.94 -85.93 -48.55
CA ILE A 239 32.80 -87.35 -48.18
C ILE A 239 31.94 -88.09 -49.21
N ALA A 240 30.83 -87.50 -49.65
CA ALA A 240 29.94 -88.11 -50.65
C ALA A 240 30.61 -88.31 -52.02
N THR A 241 31.46 -87.37 -52.47
CA THR A 241 32.24 -87.54 -53.71
C THR A 241 33.36 -88.58 -53.57
N MET A 242 33.83 -88.87 -52.35
CA MET A 242 34.80 -89.94 -52.09
C MET A 242 34.14 -91.32 -51.98
N GLU A 243 32.97 -91.44 -51.33
CA GLU A 243 32.20 -92.69 -51.25
C GLU A 243 31.65 -93.15 -52.61
N LEU A 244 31.47 -92.21 -53.56
CA LEU A 244 31.07 -92.54 -54.94
C LEU A 244 32.23 -93.10 -55.80
N ALA A 245 33.45 -93.21 -55.26
CA ALA A 245 34.57 -93.86 -55.92
C ALA A 245 34.52 -95.40 -55.73
N PRO A 246 34.49 -96.21 -56.81
CA PRO A 246 34.27 -97.65 -56.71
C PRO A 246 35.45 -98.37 -56.05
N LYS A 247 35.18 -99.09 -54.95
CA LYS A 247 36.17 -99.79 -54.13
C LYS A 247 36.41 -101.23 -54.63
N PRO A 248 37.66 -101.64 -54.98
CA PRO A 248 37.95 -102.98 -55.50
C PRO A 248 37.93 -104.09 -54.42
N PRO A 249 37.69 -105.36 -54.79
CA PRO A 249 37.50 -106.49 -53.87
C PRO A 249 38.80 -107.19 -53.42
N LYS A 250 38.73 -107.95 -52.31
CA LYS A 250 39.73 -108.95 -51.89
C LYS A 250 39.43 -110.34 -52.50
N PRO A 251 40.46 -111.18 -52.74
CA PRO A 251 40.56 -112.47 -52.03
C PRO A 251 42.01 -112.91 -51.63
N VAL A 252 42.15 -114.11 -51.05
CA VAL A 252 43.32 -114.82 -50.42
C VAL A 252 43.03 -116.37 -50.41
N PRO A 253 43.82 -117.37 -49.89
CA PRO A 253 45.04 -117.39 -49.01
C PRO A 253 46.11 -118.51 -49.31
N VAL A 254 46.97 -118.86 -48.30
CA VAL A 254 47.78 -120.11 -48.04
C VAL A 254 48.94 -120.53 -48.97
N PRO A 255 49.85 -121.50 -48.60
CA PRO A 255 50.21 -122.13 -47.28
C PRO A 255 51.71 -121.93 -46.86
N THR A 256 52.19 -122.00 -45.60
CA THR A 256 52.33 -123.12 -44.60
C THR A 256 53.47 -124.12 -44.93
N PRO A 257 54.46 -124.35 -44.02
CA PRO A 257 54.39 -125.34 -42.91
C PRO A 257 54.44 -124.68 -41.50
N THR A 258 53.86 -125.17 -40.39
CA THR A 258 53.73 -126.52 -39.74
C THR A 258 54.83 -126.76 -38.68
N VAL A 259 54.45 -127.42 -37.56
CA VAL A 259 55.19 -127.76 -36.31
C VAL A 259 54.92 -126.78 -35.14
N VAL A 260 54.60 -127.19 -33.89
CA VAL A 260 53.97 -128.44 -33.36
C VAL A 260 53.47 -128.22 -31.89
N MET A 261 52.63 -129.15 -31.39
CA MET A 261 52.25 -129.45 -29.98
C MET A 261 51.30 -128.51 -29.19
N GLU A 262 50.42 -129.21 -28.47
CA GLU A 262 49.43 -128.81 -27.47
C GLU A 262 49.98 -129.11 -26.06
N ARG A 263 49.28 -128.64 -25.01
CA ARG A 263 49.24 -129.15 -23.60
C ARG A 263 50.20 -128.60 -22.54
N GLU A 264 49.54 -128.28 -21.41
CA GLU A 264 49.88 -128.62 -20.01
C GLU A 264 51.17 -128.04 -19.36
N LYS A 265 51.20 -127.66 -18.07
CA LYS A 265 50.17 -127.38 -17.04
C LYS A 265 50.86 -126.84 -15.75
N LEU A 266 50.06 -126.36 -14.78
CA LEU A 266 50.36 -126.29 -13.34
C LEU A 266 51.61 -125.52 -12.87
N ASP A 267 51.33 -124.36 -12.28
CA ASP A 267 51.63 -124.02 -10.87
C ASP A 267 53.05 -123.73 -10.34
N LEU A 268 53.02 -122.88 -9.30
CA LEU A 268 53.94 -122.79 -8.15
C LEU A 268 55.46 -122.62 -8.37
N ARG A 269 55.95 -121.48 -7.83
CA ARG A 269 57.18 -121.37 -6.99
C ARG A 269 58.54 -121.53 -7.69
N GLU A 270 59.65 -121.00 -7.15
CA GLU A 270 59.93 -119.93 -6.15
C GLU A 270 61.42 -119.52 -6.35
N PHE A 271 61.79 -118.27 -6.02
CA PHE A 271 63.20 -117.82 -5.89
C PHE A 271 64.08 -117.99 -7.17
N GLU A 272 65.33 -117.52 -7.29
CA GLU A 272 66.13 -116.62 -6.44
C GLU A 272 67.04 -115.70 -7.31
N GLU A 273 67.94 -114.95 -6.65
CA GLU A 273 69.34 -114.63 -7.00
C GLU A 273 69.94 -115.06 -8.37
N ASN A 274 70.95 -114.37 -8.94
CA ASN A 274 71.65 -113.10 -8.67
C ASN A 274 72.50 -112.78 -9.95
N GLU A 275 73.29 -111.70 -9.92
CA GLU A 275 74.52 -111.53 -10.70
C GLU A 275 74.40 -111.40 -12.24
N SER A 276 75.36 -110.80 -12.95
CA SER A 276 76.29 -109.69 -12.63
C SER A 276 76.86 -109.17 -13.97
N THR A 277 77.54 -108.03 -13.96
CA THR A 277 78.59 -107.58 -14.92
C THR A 277 78.35 -107.69 -16.46
N SER A 278 78.68 -106.67 -17.27
CA SER A 278 79.31 -105.37 -16.99
C SER A 278 79.03 -104.34 -18.09
#